data_AF-A0A935E7W4-F1
#
_entry.id   AF-A0A935E7W4-F1
#
_cell.length_a   1.000
_cell.length_b   1.000
_cell.length_c   1.000
_cell.angle_alpha   90.00
_cell.angle_beta   90.00
_cell.angle_gamma   90.00
#
_symmetry.space_group_name_H-M   'P 1'
#
loop_
_entity.id
_entity.type
_entity.pdbx_description
1 polymer ?
#
loop_
_entity_poly.entity_id
_entity_poly.type
_entity_poly.pdbx_seq_one_letter_code
_entity_poly.pdbx_strand_id
1 'polypeptide(L)'
;MEYEDRGKYDSVYTAKVKAGKRRTYFFDVKKTKGDDYYISLTESTKKFNSDGFERHKIFIYKEDFNRFLAQLQDTIDHVKKDLLPDFDYDQFEKRQAEWEASLEEGGERHKPNDDMNW
;
A
#
# COMPACT_ATOMS: atom_id res chain seq x y z
N MET A 1 19.83 -13.95 -0.37
CA MET A 1 18.46 -13.58 -0.80
C MET A 1 17.46 -14.64 -0.31
N GLU A 2 17.32 -14.81 1.01
CA GLU A 2 16.54 -15.94 1.59
C GLU A 2 15.70 -15.50 2.81
N TYR A 3 15.67 -14.18 3.09
CA TYR A 3 14.93 -13.60 4.21
C TYR A 3 13.54 -13.06 3.82
N GLU A 4 13.26 -12.92 2.53
CA GLU A 4 11.99 -12.33 2.06
C GLU A 4 10.85 -13.35 2.00
N ASP A 5 11.14 -14.62 1.68
CA ASP A 5 10.11 -15.66 1.46
C ASP A 5 9.57 -16.26 2.77
N ARG A 6 10.38 -16.29 3.83
CA ARG A 6 9.95 -16.74 5.17
C ARG A 6 8.90 -15.81 5.81
N GLY A 7 8.81 -14.56 5.37
CA GLY A 7 7.90 -13.57 5.96
C GLY A 7 6.43 -13.73 5.56
N LYS A 8 6.16 -14.45 4.45
CA LYS A 8 4.81 -14.66 3.91
C LYS A 8 4.04 -15.78 4.64
N TYR A 9 4.76 -16.67 5.32
CA TYR A 9 4.20 -17.77 6.13
C TYR A 9 3.98 -17.39 7.61
N ASP A 10 4.39 -16.19 8.02
CA ASP A 10 4.34 -15.71 9.41
C ASP A 10 3.22 -14.67 9.65
N SER A 11 2.53 -14.25 8.58
CA SER A 11 1.35 -13.39 8.67
C SER A 11 0.09 -14.22 8.82
N VAL A 12 -0.72 -13.90 9.83
CA VAL A 12 -2.04 -14.51 10.04
C VAL A 12 -3.12 -13.88 9.16
N TYR A 13 -2.88 -12.67 8.67
CA TYR A 13 -3.73 -11.97 7.70
C TYR A 13 -2.86 -11.01 6.88
N THR A 14 -3.18 -10.87 5.60
CA THR A 14 -2.53 -9.91 4.69
C THR A 14 -3.59 -9.24 3.83
N ALA A 15 -3.60 -7.91 3.84
CA ALA A 15 -4.23 -7.10 2.82
C ALA A 15 -3.17 -6.34 2.01
N LYS A 16 -3.48 -6.01 0.75
CA LYS A 16 -2.58 -5.22 -0.09
C LYS A 16 -3.36 -4.21 -0.90
N VAL A 17 -2.73 -3.06 -1.16
CA VAL A 17 -3.26 -2.01 -2.02
C VAL A 17 -2.19 -1.69 -3.06
N LYS A 18 -2.51 -1.92 -4.34
CA LYS A 18 -1.65 -1.43 -5.44
C LYS A 18 -1.93 0.06 -5.61
N ALA A 19 -0.88 0.84 -5.70
CA ALA A 19 -0.95 2.27 -5.98
C ALA A 19 -0.17 2.53 -7.25
N GLY A 20 -0.89 2.60 -8.37
CA GLY A 20 -0.29 2.75 -9.68
C GLY A 20 0.63 1.58 -10.06
N LYS A 21 1.60 1.85 -10.94
CA LYS A 21 2.43 0.80 -11.55
C LYS A 21 3.57 0.31 -10.67
N ARG A 22 3.98 1.10 -9.67
CA ARG A 22 5.30 0.95 -9.05
C ARG A 22 5.26 0.82 -7.55
N ARG A 23 4.15 1.20 -6.92
CA ARG A 23 4.00 1.16 -5.48
C ARG A 23 2.96 0.12 -5.08
N THR A 24 3.24 -0.59 -4.01
CA THR A 24 2.27 -1.50 -3.39
C THR A 24 2.41 -1.40 -1.89
N TYR A 25 1.30 -1.17 -1.20
CA TYR A 25 1.21 -1.20 0.25
C TYR A 25 0.76 -2.59 0.69
N PHE A 26 1.41 -3.13 1.72
CA PHE A 26 1.08 -4.40 2.36
C PHE A 26 0.73 -4.14 3.81
N PHE A 27 -0.39 -4.70 4.26
CA PHE A 27 -0.91 -4.61 5.61
C PHE A 27 -0.96 -6.03 6.17
N ASP A 28 0.11 -6.41 6.87
CA ASP A 28 0.23 -7.75 7.45
C ASP A 28 -0.12 -7.72 8.94
N VAL A 29 -0.97 -8.64 9.39
CA VAL A 29 -1.12 -8.96 10.82
C VAL A 29 -0.21 -10.14 11.12
N LYS A 30 0.63 -10.01 12.15
CA LYS A 30 1.61 -11.02 12.54
C LYS A 30 1.46 -11.37 14.01
N LYS A 31 1.77 -12.62 14.36
CA LYS A 31 1.76 -13.10 15.74
C LYS A 31 3.16 -12.98 16.35
N THR A 32 3.25 -12.56 17.61
CA THR A 32 4.51 -12.59 18.37
C THR A 32 4.70 -13.98 18.98
N LYS A 33 5.91 -14.24 19.52
CA LYS A 33 6.18 -15.46 20.31
C LYS A 33 5.33 -15.56 21.59
N GLY A 34 4.84 -14.43 22.09
CA GLY A 34 3.98 -14.35 23.28
C GLY A 34 2.48 -14.46 22.97
N ASP A 35 2.12 -14.98 21.79
CA ASP A 35 0.75 -15.11 21.30
C ASP A 35 -0.03 -13.79 21.14
N ASP A 36 0.67 -12.67 21.07
CA ASP A 36 0.11 -11.35 20.77
C ASP A 36 0.14 -11.03 19.27
N TYR A 37 -0.56 -9.96 18.85
CA TYR A 37 -0.63 -9.53 17.46
C TYR A 37 -0.11 -8.11 17.26
N TYR A 38 0.52 -7.88 16.11
CA TYR A 38 0.97 -6.56 15.66
C TYR A 38 0.78 -6.42 14.15
N ILE A 39 0.74 -5.18 13.67
CA ILE A 39 0.62 -4.85 12.25
C ILE A 39 1.99 -4.49 11.70
N SER A 40 2.31 -5.01 10.51
CA SER A 40 3.43 -4.58 9.68
C SER A 40 2.87 -3.89 8.44
N LEU A 41 3.03 -2.57 8.36
CA LEU A 41 2.72 -1.78 7.18
C LEU A 41 3.97 -1.65 6.32
N THR A 42 3.94 -2.15 5.09
CA THR A 42 5.07 -2.08 4.17
C THR A 42 4.69 -1.35 2.89
N GLU A 43 5.41 -0.27 2.56
CA GLU A 43 5.42 0.28 1.22
C GLU A 43 6.53 -0.40 0.42
N SER A 44 6.20 -0.96 -0.74
CA SER A 44 7.16 -1.52 -1.69
C SER A 44 7.13 -0.74 -3.00
N THR A 45 8.24 -0.11 -3.34
CA THR A 45 8.37 0.74 -4.52
C THR A 45 9.39 0.16 -5.49
N LYS A 46 8.98 -0.11 -6.73
CA LYS A 46 9.88 -0.58 -7.80
C LYS A 46 10.87 0.54 -8.13
N LYS A 47 12.17 0.24 -8.18
CA LYS A 47 13.22 1.23 -8.51
C LYS A 47 13.22 1.59 -10.01
N PHE A 48 13.64 2.82 -10.32
CA PHE A 48 13.56 3.39 -11.69
C PHE A 48 14.53 2.72 -12.65
N ASN A 49 15.78 2.52 -12.20
CA ASN A 49 16.90 2.15 -13.03
C ASN A 49 17.57 0.84 -12.59
N SER A 50 16.86 0.01 -11.83
CA SER A 50 17.39 -1.26 -11.34
C SER A 50 16.28 -2.29 -11.20
N ASP A 51 16.61 -3.55 -11.46
CA ASP A 51 15.78 -4.67 -11.07
C ASP A 51 15.81 -4.81 -9.55
N GLY A 52 14.85 -4.19 -8.88
CA GLY A 52 14.73 -4.23 -7.43
C GLY A 52 13.57 -3.41 -6.89
N PHE A 53 13.20 -3.73 -5.65
CA PHE A 53 12.21 -3.01 -4.89
C PHE A 53 12.87 -2.36 -3.68
N GLU A 54 12.47 -1.13 -3.38
CA GLU A 54 12.72 -0.47 -2.12
C GLU A 54 11.53 -0.72 -1.20
N ARG A 55 11.79 -1.08 0.07
CA ARG A 55 10.73 -1.36 1.03
C ARG A 55 10.90 -0.51 2.28
N HIS A 56 9.88 0.28 2.59
CA HIS A 56 9.75 0.99 3.85
C HIS A 56 8.76 0.23 4.71
N LYS A 57 9.14 -0.09 5.96
CA LYS A 57 8.33 -0.90 6.86
C LYS A 57 8.18 -0.24 8.20
N ILE A 58 6.95 -0.22 8.70
CA ILE A 58 6.57 0.28 10.01
C ILE A 58 5.87 -0.86 10.77
N PHE A 59 6.19 -1.02 12.05
CA PHE A 59 5.51 -1.94 12.95
C PHE A 59 4.64 -1.16 13.92
N ILE A 60 3.41 -1.62 14.10
CA ILE A 60 2.43 -1.01 15.01
C ILE A 60 1.98 -2.10 15.97
N TYR A 61 2.11 -1.85 17.26
CA TYR A 61 1.72 -2.78 18.32
C TYR A 61 0.33 -2.44 18.86
N LYS A 62 -0.33 -3.42 19.47
CA LYS A 62 -1.74 -3.35 19.89
C LYS A 62 -2.05 -2.16 20.81
N GLU A 63 -1.10 -1.78 21.66
CA GLU A 63 -1.19 -0.65 22.59
C GLU A 63 -1.36 0.70 21.89
N ASP A 64 -0.93 0.82 20.62
CA ASP A 64 -0.92 2.07 19.87
C ASP A 64 -2.02 2.14 18.80
N PHE A 65 -2.76 1.05 18.53
CA PHE A 65 -3.72 0.97 17.41
C PHE A 65 -4.69 2.14 17.36
N ASN A 66 -5.34 2.45 18.48
CA ASN A 66 -6.36 3.51 18.50
C ASN A 66 -5.74 4.89 18.31
N ARG A 67 -4.58 5.15 18.92
CA ARG A 67 -3.88 6.45 18.81
C ARG A 67 -3.35 6.66 17.40
N PHE A 68 -2.74 5.63 16.81
CA PHE A 68 -2.23 5.66 15.44
C PHE A 68 -3.36 5.84 14.43
N LEU A 69 -4.44 5.05 14.54
CA LEU A 69 -5.59 5.13 13.63
C LEU A 69 -6.26 6.50 13.69
N ALA A 70 -6.48 7.04 14.89
CA ALA A 70 -7.06 8.38 15.04
C ALA A 70 -6.21 9.45 14.36
N GLN A 71 -4.90 9.48 14.64
CA GLN A 71 -4.01 10.48 14.04
C GLN A 71 -3.87 10.32 12.52
N LEU A 72 -3.86 9.07 12.02
CA LEU A 72 -3.86 8.82 10.59
C LEU A 72 -5.13 9.33 9.92
N GLN A 73 -6.31 9.04 10.49
CA GLN A 73 -7.59 9.50 9.97
C GLN A 73 -7.70 11.03 10.02
N ASP A 74 -7.34 11.64 11.14
CA ASP A 74 -7.40 13.10 11.31
C ASP A 74 -6.50 13.82 10.30
N THR A 75 -5.30 13.28 10.05
CA THR A 75 -4.37 13.84 9.06
C THR A 75 -4.91 13.73 7.64
N ILE A 76 -5.50 12.57 7.28
CA ILE A 76 -6.13 12.38 5.97
C ILE A 76 -7.32 13.33 5.80
N ASP A 77 -8.15 13.45 6.83
CA ASP A 77 -9.31 14.33 6.83
C ASP A 77 -8.92 15.80 6.66
N HIS A 78 -7.87 16.25 7.35
CA HIS A 78 -7.35 17.60 7.21
C HIS A 78 -6.93 17.90 5.76
N VAL A 79 -6.25 16.96 5.10
CA VAL A 79 -5.90 17.10 3.68
C VAL A 79 -7.16 17.19 2.82
N LYS A 80 -8.11 16.27 3.02
CA LYS A 80 -9.32 16.18 2.18
C LYS A 80 -10.29 17.34 2.37
N LYS A 81 -10.40 17.90 3.57
CA LYS A 81 -11.42 18.90 3.90
C LYS A 81 -10.87 20.33 3.86
N ASP A 82 -9.63 20.52 4.30
CA ASP A 82 -9.09 21.86 4.51
C ASP A 82 -8.07 22.25 3.44
N LEU A 83 -7.23 21.32 2.98
CA LEU A 83 -6.16 21.64 2.03
C LEU A 83 -6.57 21.44 0.57
N LEU A 84 -7.33 20.38 0.28
CA LEU A 84 -7.71 19.97 -1.07
C LEU A 84 -9.19 19.52 -1.16
N PRO A 85 -10.16 20.38 -0.76
CA PRO A 85 -11.58 20.02 -0.73
C PRO A 85 -12.19 19.70 -2.09
N ASP A 86 -11.73 20.38 -3.15
CA ASP A 86 -12.29 20.23 -4.50
C ASP A 86 -11.58 19.14 -5.33
N PHE A 87 -10.63 18.43 -4.73
CA PHE A 87 -9.88 17.40 -5.44
C PHE A 87 -10.71 16.12 -5.54
N ASP A 88 -10.90 15.60 -6.76
CA ASP A 88 -11.54 14.31 -6.97
C ASP A 88 -10.58 13.19 -6.57
N TYR A 89 -10.74 12.63 -5.38
CA TYR A 89 -9.93 11.49 -4.91
C TYR A 89 -10.37 10.17 -5.55
N ASP A 90 -11.63 10.06 -5.96
CA ASP A 90 -12.23 8.85 -6.54
C ASP A 90 -11.70 8.62 -7.97
N GLN A 91 -11.19 9.66 -8.63
CA GLN A 91 -10.54 9.54 -9.93
C GLN A 91 -9.37 8.54 -9.92
N PHE A 92 -8.70 8.36 -8.77
CA PHE A 92 -7.58 7.43 -8.66
C PHE A 92 -8.06 5.99 -8.51
N GLU A 93 -9.14 5.76 -7.77
CA GLU A 93 -9.76 4.43 -7.65
C GLU A 93 -10.31 3.96 -9.00
N LYS A 94 -10.99 4.86 -9.73
CA LYS A 94 -11.50 4.58 -11.09
C LYS A 94 -10.37 4.19 -12.05
N ARG A 95 -9.31 4.98 -12.09
CA ARG A 95 -8.14 4.70 -12.95
C ARG A 95 -7.43 3.40 -12.58
N GLN A 96 -7.36 3.06 -11.30
CA GLN A 96 -6.81 1.79 -10.85
C GLN A 96 -7.68 0.62 -11.31
N ALA A 97 -9.00 0.72 -11.15
CA ALA A 97 -9.94 -0.31 -11.61
C ALA A 97 -9.89 -0.52 -13.13
N GLU A 98 -9.82 0.56 -13.91
CA GLU A 98 -9.65 0.50 -15.37
C GLU A 98 -8.34 -0.20 -15.76
N TRP A 99 -7.24 0.14 -15.08
CA TRP A 99 -5.96 -0.52 -15.34
C TRP A 99 -5.99 -2.01 -15.00
N GLU A 100 -6.60 -2.40 -13.89
CA GLU A 100 -6.74 -3.80 -13.50
C GLU A 100 -7.60 -4.58 -14.50
N ALA A 101 -8.73 -4.02 -14.96
CA ALA A 101 -9.55 -4.62 -16.01
C ALA A 101 -8.77 -4.79 -17.33
N SER A 102 -7.97 -3.80 -17.73
CA SER A 102 -7.17 -3.87 -18.96
C SER A 102 -6.10 -4.97 -18.95
N LEU A 103 -5.61 -5.36 -17.77
CA LEU A 103 -4.66 -6.47 -17.63
C LEU A 103 -5.34 -7.85 -17.77
N GLU A 104 -6.62 -7.95 -17.41
CA GLU A 104 -7.39 -9.20 -17.50
C GLU A 104 -7.82 -9.51 -18.93
N GLU A 105 -8.04 -8.49 -19.76
CA GLU A 105 -8.52 -8.66 -21.14
C GLU A 105 -7.40 -8.95 -22.19
N GLY A 106 -6.14 -9.10 -21.77
CA GLY A 106 -5.05 -9.56 -22.65
C GLY A 106 -4.63 -8.59 -23.76
N GLY A 107 -5.04 -7.32 -23.69
CA GLY A 107 -4.80 -6.30 -24.71
C GLY A 107 -3.47 -5.56 -24.55
N GLU A 108 -2.95 -5.07 -25.69
CA GLU A 108 -1.67 -4.37 -25.83
C GLU A 108 -1.40 -3.29 -24.77
N ARG A 109 -0.11 -3.10 -24.44
CA ARG A 109 0.41 -2.08 -23.52
C ARG A 109 -0.01 -0.67 -23.97
N HIS A 110 -1.21 -0.24 -23.61
CA HIS A 110 -1.55 1.18 -23.59
C HIS A 110 -0.64 1.80 -22.53
N LYS A 111 0.22 2.75 -22.92
CA LYS A 111 1.02 3.50 -21.97
C LYS A 111 0.10 4.54 -21.33
N PRO A 112 -0.44 4.37 -20.11
CA PRO A 112 -1.08 5.49 -19.43
C PRO A 112 -0.03 6.58 -19.24
N ASN A 113 -0.48 7.83 -19.36
CA ASN A 113 0.28 9.06 -19.14
C ASN A 113 1.30 8.90 -18.01
N ASP A 114 2.47 9.53 -18.19
CA ASP A 114 3.57 9.58 -17.21
C ASP A 114 3.18 10.20 -15.85
N ASP A 115 1.94 10.69 -15.71
CA ASP A 115 1.35 11.21 -14.47
C ASP A 115 1.14 10.12 -13.39
N MET A 116 1.23 8.82 -13.74
CA MET A 116 1.15 7.69 -12.79
C MET A 116 2.53 7.24 -12.24
N ASN A 117 3.47 8.16 -12.08
CA ASN A 117 4.84 7.83 -11.63
C ASN A 117 5.02 7.81 -10.10
N TRP A 118 3.93 7.70 -9.33
CA TRP A 118 3.96 7.72 -7.86
C TRP A 118 4.12 6.31 -7.26
#